data_AF-A0A2L0GLJ3-F1
#
_entry.id   AF-A0A2L0GLJ3-F1
#
_cell.length_a   1.000
_cell.length_b   1.000
_cell.length_c   1.000
_cell.angle_alpha   90.00
_cell.angle_beta   90.00
_cell.angle_gamma   90.00
#
_symmetry.space_group_name_H-M   'P 1'
#
loop_
_entity.id
_entity.type
_entity.pdbx_description
1 polymer ?
#
loop_
_entity_poly.entity_id
_entity_poly.type
_entity_poly.pdbx_seq_one_letter_code
_entity_poly.pdbx_strand_id
1 'polypeptide(L)'
;MSSARAALVTLFAISLASSEAEGSQRSLGVETVIEQEYRATGRPVTAIEDPVAVMAKLFTIDEAQMVTLLDQALDEWNGCGLVQAGQTDWSSEHGWAKGQLGEEELAEMMEDPFSRALYDILLVDRNRAWSDWLAERMTRPGNVLLAVGAGHMAGPDSVLTMIEARGLKAERIQ
;
A
#
# COMPACT_ATOMS: atom_id res chain seq x y z
N MET A 1 13.48 9.68 20.95
CA MET A 1 13.03 8.95 19.75
C MET A 1 14.28 8.66 18.93
N SER A 2 14.50 7.43 18.43
CA SER A 2 15.66 7.19 17.56
C SER A 2 15.48 7.98 16.25
N SER A 3 16.57 8.42 15.65
CA SER A 3 16.57 9.23 14.43
C SER A 3 15.86 8.50 13.26
N ALA A 4 16.00 7.17 13.17
CA ALA A 4 15.28 6.31 12.21
C ALA A 4 13.75 6.51 12.22
N ARG A 5 13.15 6.63 13.41
CA ARG A 5 11.70 6.84 13.53
C ARG A 5 11.28 8.20 13.03
N ALA A 6 12.12 9.22 13.24
CA ALA A 6 11.85 10.56 12.77
C ALA A 6 11.96 10.62 11.24
N ALA A 7 13.01 10.05 10.65
CA ALA A 7 13.22 10.01 9.21
C ALA A 7 12.03 9.36 8.48
N LEU A 8 11.61 8.17 8.91
CA LEU A 8 10.49 7.47 8.29
C LEU A 8 9.18 8.25 8.38
N VAL A 9 8.86 8.81 9.56
CA VAL A 9 7.64 9.61 9.76
C VAL A 9 7.67 10.87 8.90
N THR A 10 8.82 11.50 8.75
CA THR A 10 8.99 12.66 7.86
C THR A 10 8.77 12.29 6.40
N LEU A 11 9.34 11.19 5.93
CA LEU A 11 9.13 10.71 4.55
C LEU A 11 7.65 10.43 4.28
N PHE A 12 6.94 9.76 5.19
CA PHE A 12 5.49 9.54 5.05
C PHE A 12 4.70 10.85 5.07
N ALA A 13 5.07 11.80 5.94
CA ALA A 13 4.39 13.10 6.00
C ALA A 13 4.58 13.91 4.72
N ILE A 14 5.78 13.88 4.13
CA ILE A 14 6.07 14.53 2.84
C ILE A 14 5.25 13.87 1.73
N SER A 15 5.28 12.54 1.64
CA SER A 15 4.51 11.79 0.64
C SER A 15 3.01 12.12 0.71
N LEU A 16 2.43 12.12 1.92
CA LEU A 16 1.02 12.46 2.09
C LEU A 16 0.73 13.91 1.71
N ALA A 17 1.58 14.85 2.11
CA ALA A 17 1.42 16.27 1.77
C ALA A 17 1.52 16.51 0.26
N SER A 18 2.42 15.80 -0.44
CA SER A 18 2.53 15.86 -1.90
C SER A 18 1.26 15.35 -2.58
N SER A 19 0.75 14.18 -2.20
CA SER A 19 -0.49 13.64 -2.78
C SER A 19 -1.70 14.57 -2.55
N GLU A 20 -1.81 15.17 -1.35
CA GLU A 20 -2.88 16.14 -1.06
C GLU A 20 -2.72 17.44 -1.88
N ALA A 21 -1.49 17.91 -2.06
CA ALA A 21 -1.18 19.08 -2.87
C ALA A 21 -1.43 18.85 -4.37
N GLU A 22 -1.30 17.61 -4.84
CA GLU A 22 -1.69 17.19 -6.18
C GLU A 22 -3.22 17.12 -6.35
N GLY A 23 -3.98 16.99 -5.26
CA GLY A 23 -5.44 17.00 -5.23
C GLY A 23 -6.09 15.69 -4.78
N SER A 24 -5.29 14.71 -4.33
CA SER A 24 -5.78 13.41 -3.87
C SER A 24 -6.61 13.59 -2.60
N GLN A 25 -7.73 12.88 -2.51
CA GLN A 25 -8.69 13.05 -1.43
C GLN A 25 -8.91 11.75 -0.69
N ARG A 26 -8.40 11.66 0.55
CA ARG A 26 -8.56 10.47 1.42
C ARG A 26 -10.02 10.06 1.64
N SER A 27 -10.94 11.01 1.64
CA SER A 27 -12.39 10.75 1.76
C SER A 27 -12.97 10.00 0.56
N LEU A 28 -12.30 10.04 -0.59
CA LEU A 28 -12.69 9.36 -1.83
C LEU A 28 -11.87 8.07 -2.08
N GLY A 29 -10.98 7.69 -1.15
CA GLY A 29 -10.26 6.43 -1.23
C GLY A 29 -11.19 5.22 -1.23
N VAL A 30 -10.82 4.16 -1.98
CA VAL A 30 -11.66 2.96 -2.18
C VAL A 30 -12.05 2.33 -0.85
N GLU A 31 -11.09 2.15 0.06
CA GLU A 31 -11.33 1.56 1.38
C GLU A 31 -12.29 2.44 2.21
N THR A 32 -12.10 3.76 2.16
CA THR A 32 -12.96 4.73 2.87
C THR A 32 -14.42 4.62 2.40
N VAL A 33 -14.63 4.56 1.08
CA VAL A 33 -15.98 4.47 0.49
C VAL A 33 -16.63 3.12 0.84
N ILE A 34 -15.92 2.00 0.66
CA ILE A 34 -16.44 0.66 0.97
C ILE A 34 -16.77 0.55 2.47
N GLU A 35 -15.90 1.05 3.35
CA GLU A 35 -16.15 1.03 4.79
C GLU A 35 -17.40 1.83 5.17
N GLN A 36 -17.58 3.03 4.59
CA GLN A 36 -18.77 3.84 4.80
C GLN A 36 -20.06 3.10 4.38
N GLU A 37 -20.05 2.46 3.21
CA GLU A 37 -21.20 1.67 2.72
C GLU A 37 -21.53 0.49 3.64
N TYR A 38 -20.51 -0.24 4.11
CA TYR A 38 -20.69 -1.37 5.02
C TYR A 38 -21.23 -0.93 6.38
N ARG A 39 -20.69 0.17 6.92
CA ARG A 39 -21.19 0.74 8.18
C ARG A 39 -22.62 1.25 8.07
N ALA A 40 -22.97 1.90 6.95
CA ALA A 40 -24.34 2.39 6.71
C ALA A 40 -25.38 1.26 6.65
N THR A 41 -24.97 0.05 6.27
CA THR A 41 -25.82 -1.15 6.21
C THR A 41 -25.76 -2.01 7.47
N GLY A 42 -25.03 -1.57 8.52
CA GLY A 42 -24.89 -2.30 9.78
C GLY A 42 -24.06 -3.59 9.67
N ARG A 43 -23.28 -3.75 8.60
CA ARG A 43 -22.42 -4.93 8.38
C ARG A 43 -21.14 -4.78 9.20
N PRO A 44 -20.63 -5.87 9.81
CA PRO A 44 -19.40 -5.83 10.58
C PRO A 44 -18.20 -5.53 9.67
N VAL A 45 -17.31 -4.65 10.14
CA VAL A 45 -16.03 -4.34 9.52
C VAL A 45 -14.93 -4.66 10.52
N THR A 46 -13.98 -5.50 10.14
CA THR A 46 -12.86 -5.90 10.99
C THR A 46 -11.55 -5.84 10.21
N ALA A 47 -10.49 -5.41 10.88
CA ALA A 47 -9.14 -5.52 10.33
C ALA A 47 -8.67 -6.99 10.39
N ILE A 48 -7.92 -7.42 9.38
CA ILE A 48 -7.25 -8.74 9.36
C ILE A 48 -5.78 -8.66 9.79
N GLU A 49 -5.31 -7.46 10.12
CA GLU A 49 -3.95 -7.19 10.58
C GLU A 49 -3.92 -6.09 11.65
N ASP A 50 -2.83 -6.03 12.41
CA ASP A 50 -2.57 -4.96 13.36
C ASP A 50 -1.72 -3.85 12.68
N PRO A 51 -2.27 -2.64 12.46
CA PRO A 51 -1.53 -1.56 11.84
C PRO A 51 -0.31 -1.11 12.67
N VAL A 52 -0.34 -1.28 14.00
CA VAL A 52 0.81 -0.95 14.87
C VAL A 52 1.95 -1.92 14.62
N ALA A 53 1.64 -3.20 14.41
CA ALA A 53 2.65 -4.21 14.08
C ALA A 53 3.27 -3.96 12.69
N VAL A 54 2.46 -3.58 11.70
CA VAL A 54 2.96 -3.18 10.36
C VAL A 54 3.88 -1.97 10.49
N MET A 55 3.47 -0.95 11.23
CA MET A 55 4.29 0.24 11.45
C MET A 55 5.60 -0.08 12.19
N ALA A 56 5.55 -0.99 13.18
CA ALA A 56 6.74 -1.42 13.90
C ALA A 56 7.76 -2.11 12.99
N LYS A 57 7.32 -2.91 12.01
CA LYS A 57 8.21 -3.51 10.99
C LYS A 57 8.89 -2.45 10.14
N LEU A 58 8.18 -1.41 9.72
CA LEU A 58 8.81 -0.35 8.92
C LEU A 58 9.92 0.39 9.69
N PHE A 59 9.81 0.50 11.02
CA PHE A 59 10.90 1.05 11.84
C PHE A 59 12.14 0.15 11.95
N THR A 60 12.11 -1.07 11.40
CA THR A 60 13.29 -1.93 11.29
C THR A 60 14.07 -1.73 9.99
N ILE A 61 13.56 -0.91 9.06
CA ILE A 61 14.28 -0.52 7.86
C ILE A 61 15.52 0.31 8.26
N ASP A 62 16.63 0.06 7.59
CA ASP A 62 17.90 0.73 7.84
C ASP A 62 17.79 2.24 7.56
N GLU A 63 18.09 3.04 8.58
CA GLU A 63 18.06 4.49 8.51
C GLU A 63 19.03 5.05 7.47
N ALA A 64 20.17 4.40 7.24
CA ALA A 64 21.12 4.86 6.23
C ALA A 64 20.50 4.87 4.83
N GLN A 65 19.58 3.94 4.54
CA GLN A 65 18.88 3.87 3.27
C GLN A 65 17.85 5.01 3.15
N MET A 66 17.13 5.30 4.24
CA MET A 66 16.20 6.44 4.31
C MET A 66 16.90 7.79 4.10
N VAL A 67 18.06 7.99 4.75
CA VAL A 67 18.84 9.22 4.63
C VAL A 67 19.36 9.38 3.20
N THR A 68 19.83 8.29 2.56
CA THR A 68 20.31 8.35 1.17
C THR A 68 19.24 8.84 0.20
N LEU A 69 18.01 8.31 0.31
CA LEU A 69 16.90 8.77 -0.54
C LEU A 69 16.48 10.20 -0.23
N LEU A 70 16.47 10.59 1.05
CA LEU A 70 16.14 11.96 1.43
C LEU A 70 17.15 12.96 0.86
N ASP A 71 18.44 12.64 0.92
CA ASP A 71 19.50 13.48 0.37
C ASP A 71 19.35 13.60 -1.16
N GLN A 72 19.08 12.50 -1.86
CA GLN A 72 18.80 12.52 -3.31
C GLN A 72 17.59 13.38 -3.66
N ALA A 73 16.47 13.21 -2.95
CA ALA A 73 15.27 14.00 -3.17
C ALA A 73 15.50 15.50 -2.90
N LEU A 74 16.33 15.85 -1.90
CA LEU A 74 16.70 17.23 -1.60
C LEU A 74 17.64 17.84 -2.65
N ASP A 75 18.56 17.05 -3.21
CA ASP A 75 19.45 17.48 -4.29
C ASP A 75 18.68 17.77 -5.60
N GLU A 76 17.62 17.00 -5.88
CA GLU A 76 16.73 17.20 -7.03
C GLU A 76 15.70 18.32 -6.82
N TRP A 77 15.44 18.69 -5.55
CA TRP A 77 14.41 19.65 -5.21
C TRP A 77 14.78 21.08 -5.62
N ASN A 78 13.92 21.71 -6.42
CA ASN A 78 14.12 23.09 -6.91
C ASN A 78 13.89 24.19 -5.85
N GLY A 79 13.54 23.83 -4.61
CA GLY A 79 13.29 24.76 -3.50
C GLY A 79 11.99 25.58 -3.59
N CYS A 80 11.18 25.40 -4.62
CA CYS A 80 9.97 26.22 -4.86
C CYS A 80 8.67 25.57 -4.36
N GLY A 81 8.62 24.24 -4.24
CA GLY A 81 7.45 23.51 -3.75
C GLY A 81 7.66 21.99 -3.83
N LEU A 82 6.92 21.21 -3.04
CA LEU A 82 7.01 19.74 -3.05
C LEU A 82 6.43 19.13 -4.33
N VAL A 83 5.47 19.83 -4.95
CA VAL A 83 4.80 19.43 -6.19
C VAL A 83 4.78 20.60 -7.16
N GLN A 84 4.86 20.31 -8.46
CA GLN A 84 4.79 21.33 -9.50
C GLN A 84 3.32 21.54 -9.90
N ALA A 85 2.78 22.72 -9.62
CA ALA A 85 1.38 23.04 -9.93
C ALA A 85 1.08 22.91 -11.43
N GLY A 86 0.05 22.11 -11.78
CA GLY A 86 -0.50 22.02 -13.14
C GLY A 86 -0.06 20.82 -13.98
N GLN A 87 0.65 19.84 -13.42
CA GLN A 87 1.03 18.59 -14.10
C GLN A 87 0.43 17.33 -13.45
N THR A 88 -0.78 17.41 -12.88
CA THR A 88 -1.34 16.22 -12.23
C THR A 88 -1.89 15.24 -13.26
N ASP A 89 -1.19 14.13 -13.45
CA ASP A 89 -1.71 12.95 -14.13
C ASP A 89 -2.40 12.02 -13.11
N TRP A 90 -3.72 11.88 -13.25
CA TRP A 90 -4.53 11.00 -12.40
C TRP A 90 -4.66 9.58 -12.95
N SER A 91 -3.98 9.25 -14.05
CA SER A 91 -4.08 7.93 -14.69
C SER A 91 -3.74 6.80 -13.71
N SER A 92 -2.66 6.95 -12.93
CA SER A 92 -2.23 5.99 -11.92
C SER A 92 -3.24 5.86 -10.76
N GLU A 93 -3.73 6.98 -10.19
CA GLU A 93 -4.72 6.93 -9.11
C GLU A 93 -6.04 6.29 -9.58
N HIS A 94 -6.50 6.59 -10.80
CA HIS A 94 -7.66 5.94 -11.38
C HIS A 94 -7.43 4.45 -11.68
N GLY A 95 -6.22 4.07 -12.10
CA GLY A 95 -5.81 2.68 -12.27
C GLY A 95 -5.90 1.93 -10.94
N TRP A 96 -5.28 2.49 -9.90
CA TRP A 96 -5.33 1.98 -8.54
C TRP A 96 -6.76 1.78 -8.05
N ALA A 97 -7.64 2.78 -8.23
CA ALA A 97 -9.03 2.71 -7.82
C ALA A 97 -9.84 1.60 -8.54
N LYS A 98 -9.41 1.21 -9.75
CA LYS A 98 -10.00 0.11 -10.55
C LYS A 98 -9.34 -1.24 -10.29
N GLY A 99 -8.36 -1.31 -9.38
CA GLY A 99 -7.54 -2.50 -9.19
C GLY A 99 -6.67 -2.83 -10.41
N GLN A 100 -6.29 -1.82 -11.18
CA GLN A 100 -5.42 -1.90 -12.35
C GLN A 100 -4.08 -1.29 -11.95
N LEU A 101 -3.15 -2.12 -11.49
CA LEU A 101 -1.76 -1.70 -11.30
C LEU A 101 -0.96 -2.11 -12.54
N GLY A 102 -0.14 -1.23 -13.07
CA GLY A 102 0.82 -1.61 -14.11
C GLY A 102 2.01 -2.37 -13.50
N GLU A 103 2.77 -3.04 -14.37
CA GLU A 103 4.01 -3.72 -13.99
C GLU A 103 5.12 -2.72 -13.65
N GLU A 104 5.07 -1.51 -14.24
CA GLU A 104 6.04 -0.44 -14.04
C GLU A 104 6.00 0.10 -12.60
N GLU A 105 4.81 0.38 -12.05
CA GLU A 105 4.69 0.88 -10.67
C GLU A 105 5.19 -0.12 -9.63
N LEU A 106 5.04 -1.43 -9.90
CA LEU A 106 5.58 -2.47 -9.02
C LEU A 106 7.10 -2.60 -9.15
N ALA A 107 7.63 -2.40 -10.37
CA ALA A 107 9.06 -2.45 -10.64
C ALA A 107 9.81 -1.29 -9.98
N GLU A 108 9.23 -0.08 -9.98
CA GLU A 108 9.75 1.10 -9.28
C GLU A 108 9.98 0.82 -7.78
N MET A 109 9.07 0.08 -7.14
CA MET A 109 9.22 -0.34 -5.74
C MET A 109 10.38 -1.31 -5.49
N MET A 110 11.09 -1.74 -6.53
CA MET A 110 12.19 -2.72 -6.44
C MET A 110 13.55 -2.14 -6.86
N GLU A 111 13.62 -0.87 -7.24
CA GLU A 111 14.81 -0.23 -7.83
C GLU A 111 15.93 0.06 -6.81
N ASP A 112 15.57 0.52 -5.62
CA ASP A 112 16.52 0.85 -4.56
C ASP A 112 16.32 0.00 -3.28
N PRO A 113 17.33 -0.08 -2.40
CA PRO A 113 17.25 -0.91 -1.20
C PRO A 113 16.11 -0.54 -0.24
N PHE A 114 15.80 0.75 -0.09
CA PHE A 114 14.74 1.20 0.80
C PHE A 114 13.37 0.86 0.22
N SER A 115 13.14 1.16 -1.07
CA SER A 115 11.89 0.80 -1.74
C SER A 115 11.66 -0.70 -1.74
N ARG A 116 12.71 -1.50 -1.95
CA ARG A 116 12.63 -2.96 -1.82
C ARG A 116 12.25 -3.40 -0.40
N ALA A 117 12.81 -2.78 0.63
CA ALA A 117 12.44 -3.08 2.01
C ALA A 117 10.97 -2.71 2.31
N LEU A 118 10.47 -1.60 1.74
CA LEU A 118 9.06 -1.24 1.78
C LEU A 118 8.20 -2.28 1.05
N TYR A 119 8.59 -2.72 -0.14
CA TYR A 119 7.91 -3.74 -0.92
C TYR A 119 7.75 -5.04 -0.13
N ASP A 120 8.84 -5.52 0.48
CA ASP A 120 8.84 -6.76 1.25
C ASP A 120 7.89 -6.65 2.46
N ILE A 121 7.95 -5.55 3.22
CA ILE A 121 7.14 -5.36 4.42
C ILE A 121 5.67 -5.07 4.10
N LEU A 122 5.40 -4.22 3.12
CA LEU A 122 4.06 -3.72 2.80
C LEU A 122 3.29 -4.64 1.86
N LEU A 123 3.95 -5.43 1.03
CA LEU A 123 3.30 -6.33 0.07
C LEU A 123 3.59 -7.79 0.39
N VAL A 124 4.85 -8.24 0.30
CA VAL A 124 5.19 -9.68 0.35
C VAL A 124 4.79 -10.31 1.70
N ASP A 125 5.22 -9.71 2.81
CA ASP A 125 4.96 -10.20 4.16
C ASP A 125 3.46 -10.20 4.48
N ARG A 126 2.76 -9.12 4.08
CA ARG A 126 1.33 -8.95 4.31
C ARG A 126 0.53 -9.94 3.47
N ASN A 127 0.84 -10.08 2.18
CA ASN A 127 0.21 -11.06 1.29
C ASN A 127 0.40 -12.48 1.81
N ARG A 128 1.57 -12.81 2.35
CA ARG A 128 1.83 -14.13 2.96
C ARG A 128 0.92 -14.38 4.15
N ALA A 129 0.89 -13.45 5.10
CA ALA A 129 0.05 -13.56 6.30
C ALA A 129 -1.45 -13.60 5.95
N TRP A 130 -1.89 -12.76 5.00
CA TRP A 130 -3.28 -12.72 4.56
C TRP A 130 -3.67 -13.98 3.80
N SER A 131 -2.77 -14.58 3.03
CA SER A 131 -3.05 -15.84 2.32
C SER A 131 -3.25 -17.00 3.29
N ASP A 132 -2.50 -17.03 4.39
CA ASP A 132 -2.72 -18.00 5.48
C ASP A 132 -4.08 -17.76 6.15
N TRP A 133 -4.39 -16.50 6.48
CA TRP A 133 -5.68 -16.12 7.04
C TRP A 133 -6.85 -16.47 6.10
N LEU A 134 -6.70 -16.25 4.79
CA LEU A 134 -7.71 -16.58 3.78
C LEU A 134 -7.93 -18.09 3.69
N ALA A 135 -6.86 -18.89 3.67
CA ALA A 135 -6.98 -20.35 3.68
C ALA A 135 -7.75 -20.85 4.91
N GLU A 136 -7.45 -20.31 6.09
CA GLU A 136 -8.21 -20.62 7.30
C GLU A 136 -9.66 -20.12 7.22
N ARG A 137 -9.88 -18.90 6.73
CA ARG A 137 -11.23 -18.32 6.58
C ARG A 137 -12.10 -19.17 5.66
N MET A 138 -11.54 -19.73 4.59
CA MET A 138 -12.28 -20.55 3.63
C MET A 138 -12.74 -21.90 4.20
N THR A 139 -12.24 -22.33 5.36
CA THR A 139 -12.76 -23.51 6.08
C THR A 139 -14.13 -23.26 6.73
N ARG A 140 -14.54 -21.99 6.86
CA ARG A 140 -15.78 -21.57 7.50
C ARG A 140 -16.82 -21.16 6.43
N PRO A 141 -18.08 -21.63 6.52
CA PRO A 141 -19.14 -21.22 5.59
C PRO A 141 -19.38 -19.71 5.57
N GLY A 142 -19.93 -19.21 4.47
CA GLY A 142 -20.39 -17.82 4.29
C GLY A 142 -19.38 -16.92 3.56
N ASN A 143 -19.87 -15.77 3.11
CA ASN A 143 -19.12 -14.86 2.24
C ASN A 143 -18.47 -13.73 3.05
N VAL A 144 -17.25 -13.35 2.68
CA VAL A 144 -16.58 -12.13 3.13
C VAL A 144 -16.17 -11.29 1.93
N LEU A 145 -16.25 -9.97 2.07
CA LEU A 145 -15.53 -9.06 1.21
C LEU A 145 -14.21 -8.72 1.91
N LEU A 146 -13.10 -9.02 1.27
CA LEU A 146 -11.78 -8.53 1.67
C LEU A 146 -11.39 -7.40 0.71
N ALA A 147 -11.35 -6.17 1.22
CA ALA A 147 -10.88 -5.00 0.47
C ALA A 147 -9.41 -4.74 0.79
N VAL A 148 -8.57 -4.67 -0.24
CA VAL A 148 -7.14 -4.40 -0.17
C VAL A 148 -6.73 -3.52 -1.35
N GLY A 149 -5.63 -2.77 -1.20
CA GLY A 149 -5.11 -1.93 -2.27
C GLY A 149 -4.64 -2.71 -3.50
N ALA A 150 -4.65 -2.07 -4.67
CA ALA A 150 -4.34 -2.69 -5.95
C ALA A 150 -2.94 -3.36 -5.99
N GLY A 151 -1.96 -2.78 -5.29
CA GLY A 151 -0.61 -3.33 -5.17
C GLY A 151 -0.55 -4.78 -4.65
N HIS A 152 -1.57 -5.23 -3.90
CA HIS A 152 -1.62 -6.60 -3.38
C HIS A 152 -2.05 -7.65 -4.42
N MET A 153 -2.58 -7.21 -5.57
CA MET A 153 -3.15 -8.09 -6.59
C MET A 153 -2.24 -8.28 -7.81
N ALA A 154 -1.11 -7.56 -7.88
CA ALA A 154 -0.22 -7.56 -9.03
C ALA A 154 1.11 -8.31 -8.76
N GLY A 155 1.70 -8.86 -9.82
CA GLY A 155 3.00 -9.51 -9.78
C GLY A 155 3.04 -10.92 -9.15
N PRO A 156 4.24 -11.53 -9.10
CA PRO A 156 4.43 -12.91 -8.63
C PRO A 156 4.21 -13.07 -7.12
N ASP A 157 4.40 -12.01 -6.34
CA ASP A 157 4.17 -11.99 -4.89
C ASP A 157 2.75 -11.51 -4.52
N SER A 158 1.83 -11.47 -5.48
CA SER A 158 0.43 -11.11 -5.25
C SER A 158 -0.27 -12.08 -4.29
N VAL A 159 -1.25 -11.57 -3.54
CA VAL A 159 -2.11 -12.40 -2.70
C VAL A 159 -2.83 -13.47 -3.53
N LEU A 160 -3.18 -13.15 -4.78
CA LEU A 160 -3.83 -14.06 -5.73
C LEU A 160 -2.95 -15.29 -6.04
N THR A 161 -1.68 -15.05 -6.37
CA THR A 161 -0.71 -16.14 -6.60
C THR A 161 -0.52 -16.98 -5.34
N MET A 162 -0.45 -16.33 -4.18
CA MET A 162 -0.24 -17.02 -2.90
C MET A 162 -1.44 -17.85 -2.44
N ILE A 163 -2.68 -17.44 -2.73
CA ILE A 163 -3.87 -18.25 -2.42
C ILE A 163 -4.05 -19.42 -3.40
N GLU A 164 -3.68 -19.25 -4.67
CA GLU A 164 -3.67 -20.34 -5.65
C GLU A 164 -2.70 -21.45 -5.25
N ALA A 165 -1.50 -21.09 -4.77
CA ALA A 165 -0.54 -22.04 -4.20
C ALA A 165 -1.10 -22.81 -2.98
N ARG A 166 -2.12 -22.28 -2.31
CA ARG A 166 -2.84 -22.92 -1.20
C ARG A 166 -4.09 -23.70 -1.66
N GLY A 167 -4.30 -23.85 -2.97
CA GLY A 167 -5.43 -24.58 -3.55
C GLY A 167 -6.75 -23.80 -3.58
N LEU A 168 -6.72 -22.50 -3.29
CA LEU A 168 -7.89 -21.63 -3.45
C LEU A 168 -8.00 -21.17 -4.90
N LYS A 169 -9.22 -20.88 -5.35
CA LYS A 169 -9.48 -20.33 -6.69
C LYS A 169 -9.92 -18.89 -6.56
N ALA A 170 -9.30 -18.01 -7.36
CA ALA A 170 -9.76 -16.65 -7.55
C ALA A 170 -10.26 -16.49 -8.99
N GLU A 171 -11.33 -15.74 -9.15
CA GLU A 171 -11.87 -15.37 -10.47
C GLU A 171 -12.07 -13.86 -10.49
N ARG A 172 -11.54 -13.20 -11.53
CA ARG A 172 -11.75 -11.76 -11.72
C ARG A 172 -13.15 -11.55 -12.28
N ILE A 173 -14.02 -10.95 -11.47
CA ILE A 173 -15.36 -10.55 -11.87
C ILE A 173 -15.27 -9.13 -12.42
N GLN A 174 -15.63 -8.93 -13.69
CA GLN A 174 -15.60 -7.64 -14.39
C GLN A 174 -17.00 -7.30 -14.93
#